data_AF-A0A453F7S6-F1
#
_entry.id   AF-A0A453F7S6-F1
#
_cell.length_a   1.000
_cell.length_b   1.000
_cell.length_c   1.000
_cell.angle_alpha   90.00
_cell.angle_beta   90.00
_cell.angle_gamma   90.00
#
_symmetry.space_group_name_H-M   'P 1'
#
loop_
_entity.id
_entity.type
_entity.pdbx_description
1 polymer ?
#
loop_
_entity_poly.entity_id
_entity_poly.type
_entity_poly.pdbx_seq_one_letter_code
_entity_poly.pdbx_strand_id
1 'polypeptide(L)'
;MVAIENQSQAQRPAEPARIPKEARRLLHDLAAAWPNVADCRALEVVPLKGAMTNEVYQVRWLTAPAGGEAGAGAGALKEREVRKVLVRIYGDGVDLFFDREDELRTFECMSRHGQGPRLLGRFPNGRVEEFIHARTLSAPDMRDPEISALVATKLREFHNLDMPGPKHVLLWDRLKNWLKTANNLCPTDQANELRLDCLEDEIASLEKEFSGDYHHWIGFCHNDLQYGNIMMDEETNMLTIIDYEYASFNPVAYDIANHFCEMAADYHSEKPHILDYSKYPGIAFPI
;
A
#
# COMPACT_ATOMS: atom_id res chain seq x y z
N MET A 1 1.17 -1.80 -4.08
CA MET A 1 0.97 -1.27 -5.45
C MET A 1 -0.14 -0.21 -5.50
N VAL A 2 0.25 1.05 -5.57
CA VAL A 2 -0.65 2.22 -5.56
C VAL A 2 -1.06 2.59 -6.97
N ALA A 3 -2.29 3.04 -7.10
CA ALA A 3 -2.80 3.67 -8.30
C ALA A 3 -2.05 4.98 -8.61
N ILE A 4 -1.21 4.95 -9.64
CA ILE A 4 -0.51 6.12 -10.15
C ILE A 4 -1.39 6.78 -11.22
N GLU A 5 -1.69 8.08 -11.07
CA GLU A 5 -2.31 8.90 -12.12
C GLU A 5 -1.30 9.07 -13.28
N ASN A 6 -1.24 8.10 -14.19
CA ASN A 6 -0.48 8.28 -15.43
C ASN A 6 -1.29 9.12 -16.42
N GLN A 7 -0.78 10.32 -16.73
CA GLN A 7 -1.30 11.18 -17.78
C GLN A 7 -1.01 10.58 -19.17
N SER A 8 -2.05 10.61 -20.01
CA SER A 8 -2.03 10.49 -21.47
C SER A 8 -1.54 9.17 -22.07
N GLN A 9 -2.49 8.29 -22.40
CA GLN A 9 -2.58 7.65 -23.71
C GLN A 9 -4.04 7.22 -23.98
N ALA A 10 -4.57 7.70 -25.11
CA ALA A 10 -5.95 7.46 -25.53
C ALA A 10 -6.13 6.03 -26.07
N GLN A 11 -7.09 5.25 -25.53
CA GLN A 11 -8.09 4.49 -26.32
C GLN A 11 -9.02 3.57 -25.48
N ARG A 12 -10.22 3.40 -26.08
CA ARG A 12 -11.45 2.62 -25.75
C ARG A 12 -12.30 3.10 -24.56
N PRO A 13 -13.62 3.35 -24.76
CA PRO A 13 -14.52 3.73 -23.68
C PRO A 13 -14.70 2.52 -22.76
N ALA A 14 -14.18 2.62 -21.54
CA ALA A 14 -14.45 1.65 -20.48
C ALA A 14 -15.95 1.60 -20.21
N GLU A 15 -16.50 0.40 -19.97
CA GLU A 15 -17.84 0.26 -19.40
C GLU A 15 -17.97 1.16 -18.16
N PRO A 16 -19.14 1.79 -17.92
CA PRO A 16 -19.28 2.73 -16.82
C PRO A 16 -18.98 2.02 -15.49
N ALA A 17 -17.91 2.47 -14.83
CA ALA A 17 -17.47 2.01 -13.52
C ALA A 17 -18.65 1.81 -12.56
N ARG A 18 -18.92 0.55 -12.19
CA ARG A 18 -20.16 0.20 -11.48
C ARG A 18 -19.91 0.00 -9.99
N ILE A 19 -19.81 1.10 -9.26
CA ILE A 19 -19.84 1.06 -7.79
C ILE A 19 -21.16 0.41 -7.30
N PRO A 20 -21.10 -0.60 -6.41
CA PRO A 20 -22.26 -1.26 -5.80
C PRO A 20 -23.25 -0.30 -5.15
N LYS A 21 -24.52 -0.70 -5.02
CA LYS A 21 -25.58 0.15 -4.45
C LYS A 21 -25.29 0.53 -3.01
N GLU A 22 -24.76 -0.40 -2.24
CA GLU A 22 -24.38 -0.27 -0.83
C GLU A 22 -23.27 0.77 -0.68
N ALA A 23 -22.23 0.67 -1.52
CA ALA A 23 -21.15 1.65 -1.58
C ALA A 23 -21.68 3.03 -2.00
N ARG A 24 -22.57 3.13 -2.99
CA ARG A 24 -23.17 4.42 -3.39
C ARG A 24 -23.97 5.08 -2.26
N ARG A 25 -24.73 4.29 -1.48
CA ARG A 25 -25.46 4.79 -0.31
C ARG A 25 -24.49 5.35 0.74
N LEU A 26 -23.45 4.59 1.07
CA LEU A 26 -22.42 5.03 2.02
C LEU A 26 -21.73 6.33 1.55
N LEU A 27 -21.35 6.41 0.27
CA LEU A 27 -20.73 7.61 -0.31
C LEU A 27 -21.65 8.83 -0.25
N HIS A 28 -22.95 8.65 -0.49
CA HIS A 28 -23.94 9.72 -0.37
C HIS A 28 -24.05 10.20 1.09
N ASP A 29 -24.13 9.28 2.05
CA ASP A 29 -24.26 9.62 3.47
C ASP A 29 -22.99 10.34 3.99
N LEU A 30 -21.80 9.92 3.55
CA LEU A 30 -20.53 10.61 3.82
C LEU A 30 -20.53 12.03 3.24
N ALA A 31 -20.86 12.17 1.95
CA ALA A 31 -20.86 13.46 1.28
C ALA A 31 -21.90 14.43 1.87
N ALA A 32 -23.07 13.94 2.27
CA ALA A 32 -24.11 14.72 2.92
C ALA A 32 -23.72 15.23 4.32
N ALA A 33 -22.80 14.54 5.01
CA ALA A 33 -22.29 14.97 6.30
C ALA A 33 -21.20 16.05 6.19
N TRP A 34 -20.59 16.25 5.01
CA TRP A 34 -19.54 17.24 4.82
C TRP A 34 -20.11 18.62 4.48
N PRO A 35 -19.78 19.68 5.24
CA PRO A 35 -20.39 21.00 5.09
C PRO A 35 -19.99 21.71 3.78
N ASN A 36 -18.90 21.27 3.15
CA ASN A 36 -18.33 21.91 1.97
C ASN A 36 -18.60 21.20 0.66
N VAL A 37 -19.39 20.10 0.63
CA VAL A 37 -19.79 19.45 -0.63
C VAL A 37 -20.97 20.21 -1.25
N ALA A 38 -20.84 20.61 -2.51
CA ALA A 38 -21.87 21.40 -3.20
C ALA A 38 -23.14 20.58 -3.51
N ASP A 39 -22.97 19.34 -3.97
CA ASP A 39 -24.05 18.38 -4.22
C ASP A 39 -23.55 16.97 -3.90
N CYS A 40 -24.12 16.34 -2.86
CA CYS A 40 -23.75 14.99 -2.43
C CYS A 40 -24.07 13.90 -3.48
N ARG A 41 -24.97 14.18 -4.43
CA ARG A 41 -25.36 13.24 -5.50
C ARG A 41 -24.50 13.38 -6.76
N ALA A 42 -23.85 14.52 -6.96
CA ALA A 42 -22.97 14.80 -8.10
C ALA A 42 -21.57 14.20 -7.89
N LEU A 43 -21.51 12.89 -7.62
CA LEU A 43 -20.26 12.17 -7.43
C LEU A 43 -19.67 11.76 -8.79
N GLU A 44 -18.39 12.02 -8.99
CA GLU A 44 -17.63 11.53 -10.14
C GLU A 44 -16.79 10.32 -9.71
N VAL A 45 -16.80 9.28 -10.54
CA VAL A 45 -16.08 8.03 -10.29
C VAL A 45 -15.00 7.87 -11.35
N VAL A 46 -13.75 7.74 -10.91
CA VAL A 46 -12.59 7.50 -11.77
C VAL A 46 -11.99 6.15 -11.38
N PRO A 47 -12.00 5.14 -12.27
CA PRO A 47 -11.31 3.87 -12.00
C PRO A 47 -9.81 4.11 -11.95
N LEU A 48 -9.17 3.57 -10.93
CA LEU A 48 -7.74 3.63 -10.74
C LEU A 48 -7.12 2.32 -11.23
N LYS A 49 -6.19 2.43 -12.19
CA LYS A 49 -5.48 1.26 -12.74
C LYS A 49 -4.27 0.91 -11.87
N GLY A 50 -3.90 -0.37 -11.83
CA GLY A 50 -2.66 -0.84 -11.17
C GLY A 50 -2.86 -1.64 -9.88
N ALA A 51 -4.07 -1.78 -9.37
CA ALA A 51 -4.36 -2.70 -8.28
C ALA A 51 -4.51 -4.13 -8.83
N MET A 52 -3.67 -5.08 -8.36
CA MET A 52 -3.66 -6.47 -8.86
C MET A 52 -4.73 -7.35 -8.21
N THR A 53 -5.12 -7.05 -6.97
CA THR A 53 -6.01 -7.90 -6.15
C THR A 53 -7.40 -7.31 -5.93
N ASN A 54 -7.56 -6.00 -6.14
CA ASN A 54 -8.76 -5.23 -5.81
C ASN A 54 -9.14 -4.30 -6.96
N GLU A 55 -10.44 -4.02 -7.12
CA GLU A 55 -10.86 -2.89 -7.94
C GLU A 55 -10.85 -1.62 -7.09
N VAL A 56 -10.11 -0.62 -7.52
CA VAL A 56 -9.97 0.65 -6.80
C VAL A 56 -10.56 1.79 -7.62
N TYR A 57 -11.37 2.61 -6.99
CA TYR A 57 -12.01 3.77 -7.61
C TYR A 57 -11.75 5.01 -6.78
N GLN A 58 -11.32 6.09 -7.43
CA GLN A 58 -11.35 7.43 -6.85
C GLN A 58 -12.76 8.00 -7.03
N VAL A 59 -13.37 8.43 -5.94
CA VAL A 59 -14.65 9.12 -5.96
C VAL A 59 -14.45 10.56 -5.53
N ARG A 60 -15.00 11.51 -6.28
CA ARG A 60 -14.77 12.93 -6.05
C ARG A 60 -16.03 13.79 -6.16
N TRP A 61 -16.08 14.84 -5.35
CA TRP A 61 -17.15 15.85 -5.35
C TRP A 61 -16.56 17.25 -5.43
N LEU A 62 -17.21 18.12 -6.19
CA LEU A 62 -16.90 19.54 -6.18
C LEU A 62 -17.29 20.15 -4.82
N THR A 63 -16.39 20.96 -4.26
CA THR A 63 -16.72 21.74 -3.08
C THR A 63 -17.40 23.05 -3.45
N ALA A 64 -18.20 23.58 -2.52
CA ALA A 64 -18.67 24.95 -2.61
C ALA A 64 -17.48 25.92 -2.53
N PRO A 65 -17.47 27.02 -3.31
CA PRO A 65 -16.39 28.00 -3.25
C PRO A 65 -16.21 28.53 -1.83
N ALA A 66 -14.95 28.54 -1.35
CA ALA A 66 -14.60 29.10 -0.05
C ALA A 66 -14.81 30.61 -0.09
N GLY A 67 -15.82 31.09 0.65
CA GLY A 67 -16.17 32.51 0.73
C GLY A 67 -17.42 32.85 -0.07
N GLY A 68 -18.54 32.97 0.63
CA GLY A 68 -19.77 33.54 0.08
C GLY A 68 -19.65 35.05 -0.11
N GLU A 69 -18.84 35.51 -1.06
CA GLU A 69 -18.96 36.85 -1.61
C GLU A 69 -18.79 36.79 -3.12
N ALA A 70 -19.90 37.03 -3.82
CA ALA A 70 -19.91 37.31 -5.25
C ALA A 70 -19.26 38.69 -5.50
N GLY A 71 -17.93 38.74 -5.41
CA GLY A 71 -17.11 39.87 -5.82
C GLY A 71 -16.49 39.58 -7.18
N ALA A 72 -16.99 40.22 -8.23
CA ALA A 72 -16.43 40.15 -9.57
C ALA A 72 -14.99 40.66 -9.58
N GLY A 73 -14.03 39.77 -9.81
CA GLY A 73 -12.63 40.11 -9.99
C GLY A 73 -11.90 38.98 -10.73
N ALA A 74 -11.60 39.21 -12.00
CA ALA A 74 -10.81 38.31 -12.82
C ALA A 74 -9.37 38.21 -12.27
N GLY A 75 -9.02 37.07 -11.70
CA GLY A 75 -7.67 36.78 -11.24
C GLY A 75 -7.56 35.31 -10.83
N ALA A 76 -7.00 34.49 -11.73
CA ALA A 76 -6.70 33.06 -11.61
C ALA A 76 -7.84 32.18 -11.06
N LEU A 77 -8.39 31.32 -11.93
CA LEU A 77 -9.21 30.17 -11.52
C LEU A 77 -8.39 29.33 -10.53
N LYS A 78 -8.51 29.58 -9.22
CA LYS A 78 -8.16 28.57 -8.21
C LYS A 78 -8.98 27.35 -8.59
N GLU A 79 -8.31 26.24 -8.87
CA GLU A 79 -8.98 24.95 -9.07
C GLU A 79 -10.00 24.81 -7.95
N ARG A 80 -11.27 24.54 -8.30
CA ARG A 80 -12.30 24.30 -7.30
C ARG A 80 -11.79 23.15 -6.45
N GLU A 81 -11.71 23.36 -5.15
CA GLU A 81 -11.35 22.30 -4.23
C GLU A 81 -12.27 21.10 -4.45
N VAL A 82 -11.69 19.91 -4.33
CA VAL A 82 -12.41 18.66 -4.60
C VAL A 82 -12.24 17.77 -3.37
N ARG A 83 -13.36 17.31 -2.82
CA ARG A 83 -13.33 16.23 -1.81
C ARG A 83 -13.12 14.92 -2.54
N LYS A 84 -12.12 14.15 -2.13
CA LYS A 84 -11.79 12.84 -2.71
C LYS A 84 -11.85 11.76 -1.64
N VAL A 85 -12.27 10.55 -2.05
CA VAL A 85 -12.15 9.31 -1.28
C VAL A 85 -11.74 8.18 -2.20
N LEU A 86 -11.24 7.09 -1.62
CA LEU A 86 -11.00 5.84 -2.32
C LEU A 86 -12.09 4.83 -1.97
N VAL A 87 -12.58 4.12 -2.99
CA VAL A 87 -13.47 2.98 -2.85
C VAL A 87 -12.69 1.75 -3.30
N ARG A 88 -12.49 0.82 -2.38
CA ARG A 88 -11.86 -0.47 -2.66
C ARG A 88 -12.94 -1.55 -2.66
N ILE A 89 -13.06 -2.24 -3.79
CA ILE A 89 -13.92 -3.41 -3.95
C ILE A 89 -13.00 -4.62 -4.03
N TYR A 90 -13.24 -5.59 -3.17
CA TYR A 90 -12.41 -6.78 -3.07
C TYR A 90 -12.70 -7.75 -4.22
N GLY A 91 -11.66 -8.23 -4.89
CA GLY A 91 -11.78 -9.21 -5.98
C GLY A 91 -11.93 -10.66 -5.48
N ASP A 92 -12.29 -11.56 -6.40
CA ASP A 92 -12.37 -13.01 -6.14
C ASP A 92 -10.98 -13.67 -6.27
N GLY A 93 -10.63 -14.61 -5.38
CA GLY A 93 -9.44 -15.48 -5.53
C GLY A 93 -8.17 -15.03 -4.78
N VAL A 94 -8.23 -13.96 -3.98
CA VAL A 94 -7.08 -13.49 -3.17
C VAL A 94 -6.84 -14.35 -1.91
N ASP A 95 -7.84 -15.15 -1.52
CA ASP A 95 -7.80 -16.02 -0.33
C ASP A 95 -6.72 -17.12 -0.39
N LEU A 96 -6.13 -17.38 -1.58
CA LEU A 96 -5.02 -18.32 -1.72
C LEU A 96 -3.73 -17.81 -1.06
N PHE A 97 -3.55 -16.49 -1.01
CA PHE A 97 -2.32 -15.87 -0.52
C PHE A 97 -2.51 -15.18 0.84
N PHE A 98 -3.69 -14.63 1.10
CA PHE A 98 -3.93 -13.83 2.32
C PHE A 98 -5.30 -14.12 2.94
N ASP A 99 -5.33 -14.18 4.27
CA ASP A 99 -6.58 -14.20 5.01
C ASP A 99 -7.19 -12.80 5.02
N ARG A 100 -8.39 -12.70 4.46
CA ARG A 100 -9.09 -11.43 4.29
C ARG A 100 -9.55 -10.80 5.59
N GLU A 101 -9.87 -11.61 6.60
CA GLU A 101 -10.22 -11.11 7.92
C GLU A 101 -8.98 -10.54 8.62
N ASP A 102 -7.80 -11.13 8.43
CA ASP A 102 -6.53 -10.56 8.90
C ASP A 102 -6.17 -9.25 8.20
N GLU A 103 -6.34 -9.16 6.87
CA GLU A 103 -6.11 -7.92 6.12
C GLU A 103 -7.03 -6.79 6.63
N LEU A 104 -8.31 -7.10 6.81
CA LEU A 104 -9.30 -6.15 7.34
C LEU A 104 -8.96 -5.70 8.76
N ARG A 105 -8.61 -6.63 9.66
CA ARG A 105 -8.20 -6.31 11.03
C ARG A 105 -6.96 -5.42 11.04
N THR A 106 -5.98 -5.74 10.21
CA THR A 106 -4.75 -4.97 10.08
C THR A 106 -5.05 -3.55 9.60
N PHE A 107 -5.81 -3.41 8.52
CA PHE A 107 -6.20 -2.12 7.97
C PHE A 107 -6.96 -1.25 8.98
N GLU A 108 -7.95 -1.83 9.67
CA GLU A 108 -8.70 -1.12 10.71
C GLU A 108 -7.78 -0.66 11.85
N CYS A 109 -6.81 -1.47 12.24
CA CYS A 109 -5.85 -1.11 13.28
C CYS A 109 -4.93 0.03 12.83
N MET A 110 -4.39 -0.04 11.60
CA MET A 110 -3.58 1.04 11.01
C MET A 110 -4.36 2.36 10.95
N SER A 111 -5.63 2.31 10.53
CA SER A 111 -6.51 3.47 10.49
C SER A 111 -6.74 4.06 11.89
N ARG A 112 -6.91 3.24 12.94
CA ARG A 112 -7.12 3.73 14.32
C ARG A 112 -5.85 4.37 14.90
N HIS A 113 -4.68 3.85 14.56
CA HIS A 113 -3.39 4.39 14.97
C HIS A 113 -2.96 5.62 14.16
N GLY A 114 -3.68 5.99 13.09
CA GLY A 114 -3.30 7.09 12.20
C GLY A 114 -2.03 6.78 11.40
N GLN A 115 -1.71 5.50 11.19
CA GLN A 115 -0.52 5.04 10.46
C GLN A 115 -0.83 4.66 9.01
N GLY A 116 -2.02 5.03 8.53
CA GLY A 116 -2.53 4.71 7.21
C GLY A 116 -3.77 5.53 6.84
N PRO A 117 -4.37 5.28 5.67
CA PRO A 117 -5.62 5.91 5.29
C PRO A 117 -6.71 5.63 6.32
N ARG A 118 -7.50 6.65 6.66
CA ARG A 118 -8.65 6.43 7.55
C ARG A 118 -9.72 5.58 6.88
N LEU A 119 -10.25 4.60 7.60
CA LEU A 119 -11.47 3.90 7.23
C LEU A 119 -12.68 4.84 7.43
N LEU A 120 -13.35 5.20 6.34
CA LEU A 120 -14.55 6.05 6.36
C LEU A 120 -15.84 5.25 6.43
N GLY A 121 -15.83 4.00 5.96
CA GLY A 121 -16.95 3.08 6.13
C GLY A 121 -16.75 1.73 5.43
N ARG A 122 -17.61 0.77 5.79
CA ARG A 122 -17.61 -0.60 5.24
C ARG A 122 -18.91 -0.89 4.51
N PHE A 123 -18.82 -1.75 3.50
CA PHE A 123 -19.96 -2.36 2.82
C PHE A 123 -19.64 -3.84 2.52
N PRO A 124 -20.63 -4.69 2.17
CA PRO A 124 -20.44 -6.14 2.15
C PRO A 124 -19.25 -6.66 1.33
N ASN A 125 -18.88 -5.99 0.25
CA ASN A 125 -17.79 -6.39 -0.64
C ASN A 125 -16.67 -5.33 -0.76
N GLY A 126 -16.50 -4.46 0.23
CA GLY A 126 -15.47 -3.43 0.13
C GLY A 126 -15.43 -2.44 1.29
N ARG A 127 -14.61 -1.41 1.10
CA ARG A 127 -14.44 -0.31 2.06
C ARG A 127 -14.29 1.03 1.34
N VAL A 128 -14.63 2.10 2.07
CA VAL A 128 -14.37 3.48 1.67
C VAL A 128 -13.27 4.00 2.58
N GLU A 129 -12.21 4.51 1.97
CA GLU A 129 -10.98 4.96 2.62
C GLU A 129 -10.78 6.46 2.33
N GLU A 130 -10.08 7.13 3.22
CA GLU A 130 -9.56 8.48 2.97
C GLU A 130 -8.66 8.50 1.74
N PHE A 131 -8.78 9.56 0.93
CA PHE A 131 -7.83 9.83 -0.14
C PHE A 131 -6.62 10.58 0.42
N ILE A 132 -5.45 9.95 0.35
CA ILE A 132 -4.18 10.60 0.75
C ILE A 132 -3.72 11.51 -0.38
N HIS A 133 -3.54 12.79 -0.08
CA HIS A 133 -3.03 13.79 -1.02
C HIS A 133 -1.50 13.82 -0.94
N ALA A 134 -0.87 12.80 -1.53
CA ALA A 134 0.58 12.63 -1.51
C ALA A 134 1.03 11.92 -2.81
N ARG A 135 2.31 12.08 -3.16
CA ARG A 135 2.93 11.26 -4.21
C ARG A 135 3.53 9.99 -3.59
N THR A 136 3.61 8.91 -4.35
CA THR A 136 4.50 7.80 -3.96
C THR A 136 5.95 8.25 -4.07
N LEU A 137 6.82 7.64 -3.27
CA LEU A 137 8.25 7.74 -3.52
C LEU A 137 8.60 7.05 -4.85
N SER A 138 9.80 7.35 -5.33
CA SER A 138 10.43 6.79 -6.52
C SER A 138 11.77 6.15 -6.14
N ALA A 139 12.37 5.37 -7.04
CA ALA A 139 13.66 4.73 -6.77
C ALA A 139 14.77 5.74 -6.36
N PRO A 140 14.88 6.94 -6.98
CA PRO A 140 15.82 7.96 -6.52
C PRO A 140 15.55 8.50 -5.11
N ASP A 141 14.28 8.67 -4.72
CA ASP A 141 13.91 9.21 -3.39
C ASP A 141 14.43 8.32 -2.26
N MET A 142 14.47 7.00 -2.46
CA MET A 142 14.96 6.03 -1.48
C MET A 142 16.44 6.25 -1.09
N ARG A 143 17.18 6.93 -1.96
CA ARG A 143 18.61 7.22 -1.82
C ARG A 143 18.88 8.63 -1.33
N ASP A 144 17.86 9.48 -1.25
CA ASP A 144 17.97 10.80 -0.66
C ASP A 144 18.14 10.68 0.87
N PRO A 145 19.20 11.25 1.46
CA PRO A 145 19.46 11.10 2.89
C PRO A 145 18.37 11.68 3.79
N GLU A 146 17.73 12.78 3.39
CA GLU A 146 16.67 13.42 4.19
C GLU A 146 15.40 12.57 4.15
N ILE A 147 15.00 12.09 2.97
CA ILE A 147 13.85 11.19 2.83
C ILE A 147 14.13 9.85 3.54
N SER A 148 15.33 9.29 3.40
CA SER A 148 15.70 8.03 4.06
C SER A 148 15.60 8.14 5.60
N ALA A 149 16.04 9.26 6.18
CA ALA A 149 15.89 9.52 7.61
C ALA A 149 14.41 9.61 8.06
N LEU A 150 13.55 10.22 7.22
CA LEU A 150 12.10 10.25 7.46
C LEU A 150 11.51 8.83 7.39
N VAL A 151 11.90 8.03 6.40
CA VAL A 151 11.46 6.64 6.27
C VAL A 151 11.89 5.81 7.48
N ALA A 152 13.15 5.95 7.94
CA ALA A 152 13.64 5.26 9.13
C ALA A 152 12.84 5.62 10.39
N THR A 153 12.51 6.90 10.55
CA THR A 153 11.65 7.39 11.65
C THR A 153 10.26 6.76 11.56
N LYS A 154 9.65 6.79 10.37
CA LYS A 154 8.31 6.24 10.16
C LYS A 154 8.26 4.73 10.36
N LEU A 155 9.30 4.03 9.92
CA LEU A 155 9.43 2.58 10.07
C LEU A 155 9.55 2.21 11.56
N ARG A 156 10.27 3.01 12.36
CA ARG A 156 10.33 2.80 13.81
C ARG A 156 8.97 3.00 14.50
N GLU A 157 8.19 3.99 14.09
CA GLU A 157 6.80 4.13 14.56
C GLU A 157 5.97 2.89 14.23
N PHE A 158 6.07 2.42 12.98
CA PHE A 158 5.35 1.26 12.48
C PHE A 158 5.69 -0.02 13.28
N HIS A 159 6.98 -0.27 13.53
CA HIS A 159 7.47 -1.43 14.28
C HIS A 159 6.97 -1.47 15.73
N ASN A 160 6.68 -0.31 16.32
CA ASN A 160 6.23 -0.16 17.69
C ASN A 160 4.70 -0.18 17.84
N LEU A 161 3.94 -0.40 16.75
CA LEU A 161 2.47 -0.41 16.81
C LEU A 161 1.94 -1.52 17.72
N ASP A 162 0.94 -1.18 18.52
CA ASP A 162 0.23 -2.13 19.36
C ASP A 162 -0.82 -2.88 18.53
N MET A 163 -0.36 -3.94 17.87
CA MET A 163 -1.18 -4.75 16.99
C MET A 163 -1.83 -5.93 17.74
N PRO A 164 -3.13 -6.19 17.50
CA PRO A 164 -3.82 -7.30 18.14
C PRO A 164 -3.29 -8.65 17.63
N GLY A 165 -3.37 -9.67 18.50
CA GLY A 165 -2.95 -11.02 18.16
C GLY A 165 -1.58 -11.40 18.72
N PRO A 166 -1.17 -12.67 18.58
CA PRO A 166 0.09 -13.14 19.12
C PRO A 166 1.27 -12.65 18.28
N LYS A 167 2.40 -12.34 18.94
CA LYS A 167 3.64 -11.87 18.30
C LYS A 167 4.47 -13.01 17.68
N HIS A 168 3.81 -13.88 16.91
CA HIS A 168 4.46 -15.00 16.23
C HIS A 168 4.99 -14.56 14.86
N VAL A 169 6.18 -15.06 14.51
CA VAL A 169 6.80 -14.81 13.21
C VAL A 169 6.11 -15.68 12.14
N LEU A 170 5.41 -15.04 11.20
CA LEU A 170 4.67 -15.74 10.14
C LEU A 170 5.51 -16.03 8.88
N LEU A 171 6.72 -15.47 8.79
CA LEU A 171 7.59 -15.55 7.61
C LEU A 171 7.83 -17.00 7.16
N TRP A 172 8.22 -17.88 8.08
CA TRP A 172 8.59 -19.26 7.76
C TRP A 172 7.41 -20.09 7.29
N ASP A 173 6.27 -19.98 7.96
CA ASP A 173 5.03 -20.66 7.57
C ASP A 173 4.56 -20.19 6.19
N ARG A 174 4.68 -18.88 5.92
CA ARG A 174 4.36 -18.30 4.61
C ARG A 174 5.26 -18.85 3.51
N LEU A 175 6.58 -18.89 3.71
CA LEU A 175 7.52 -19.47 2.73
C LEU A 175 7.23 -20.95 2.45
N LYS A 176 6.98 -21.76 3.50
CA LYS A 176 6.62 -23.18 3.36
C LYS A 176 5.31 -23.37 2.59
N ASN A 177 4.30 -22.56 2.88
CA ASN A 177 3.02 -22.59 2.18
C ASN A 177 3.16 -22.19 0.71
N TRP A 178 3.95 -21.15 0.40
CA TRP A 178 4.24 -20.75 -0.97
C TRP A 178 4.99 -21.82 -1.74
N LEU A 179 6.00 -22.45 -1.14
CA LEU A 179 6.72 -23.56 -1.77
C LEU A 179 5.80 -24.74 -2.06
N LYS A 180 4.92 -25.10 -1.11
CA LYS A 180 3.92 -26.15 -1.31
C LYS A 180 2.96 -25.81 -2.47
N THR A 181 2.50 -24.57 -2.54
CA THR A 181 1.63 -24.11 -3.63
C THR A 181 2.37 -24.11 -4.98
N ALA A 182 3.61 -23.65 -5.01
CA ALA A 182 4.45 -23.69 -6.20
C ALA A 182 4.65 -25.14 -6.69
N ASN A 183 4.97 -26.09 -5.80
CA ASN A 183 5.10 -27.51 -6.15
C ASN A 183 3.82 -28.13 -6.72
N ASN A 184 2.64 -27.65 -6.30
CA ASN A 184 1.36 -28.14 -6.81
C ASN A 184 0.99 -27.55 -8.19
N LEU A 185 1.44 -26.33 -8.48
CA LEU A 185 1.06 -25.59 -9.70
C LEU A 185 2.13 -25.67 -10.80
N CYS A 186 3.39 -25.85 -10.43
CA CYS A 186 4.52 -25.81 -11.35
C CYS A 186 4.69 -27.17 -12.05
N PRO A 187 4.81 -27.19 -13.39
CA PRO A 187 5.19 -28.38 -14.14
C PRO A 187 6.54 -28.94 -13.65
N THR A 188 6.72 -30.27 -13.69
CA THR A 188 7.91 -30.95 -13.14
C THR A 188 9.23 -30.46 -13.75
N ASP A 189 9.26 -30.14 -15.03
CA ASP A 189 10.43 -29.61 -15.73
C ASP A 189 10.83 -28.23 -15.19
N GLN A 190 9.88 -27.32 -14.99
CA GLN A 190 10.13 -26.00 -14.40
C GLN A 190 10.49 -26.09 -12.92
N ALA A 191 9.85 -26.98 -12.16
CA ALA A 191 10.16 -27.19 -10.74
C ALA A 191 11.62 -27.65 -10.54
N ASN A 192 12.11 -28.51 -11.44
CA ASN A 192 13.50 -28.97 -11.44
C ASN A 192 14.47 -27.85 -11.85
N GLU A 193 14.12 -27.04 -12.87
CA GLU A 193 14.93 -25.89 -13.29
C GLU A 193 15.09 -24.86 -12.16
N LEU A 194 13.99 -24.56 -11.47
CA LEU A 194 13.95 -23.65 -10.32
C LEU A 194 14.44 -24.29 -9.01
N ARG A 195 14.79 -25.58 -9.03
CA ARG A 195 15.30 -26.33 -7.86
C ARG A 195 14.37 -26.25 -6.64
N LEU A 196 13.06 -26.32 -6.87
CA LEU A 196 12.06 -26.25 -5.80
C LEU A 196 12.23 -27.38 -4.76
N ASP A 197 12.82 -28.51 -5.17
CA ASP A 197 13.18 -29.63 -4.31
C ASP A 197 14.21 -29.25 -3.23
N CYS A 198 15.09 -28.30 -3.53
CA CYS A 198 16.15 -27.85 -2.61
C CYS A 198 15.67 -26.73 -1.67
N LEU A 199 14.66 -25.97 -2.08
CA LEU A 199 14.16 -24.83 -1.31
C LEU A 199 13.58 -25.24 0.04
N GLU A 200 13.03 -26.44 0.18
CA GLU A 200 12.52 -26.93 1.46
C GLU A 200 13.65 -27.03 2.51
N ASP A 201 14.77 -27.63 2.13
CA ASP A 201 15.96 -27.77 2.97
C ASP A 201 16.63 -26.41 3.25
N GLU A 202 16.65 -25.51 2.27
CA GLU A 202 17.20 -24.15 2.43
C GLU A 202 16.36 -23.32 3.42
N ILE A 203 15.04 -23.34 3.29
CA ILE A 203 14.12 -22.65 4.23
C ILE A 203 14.33 -23.22 5.65
N ALA A 204 14.37 -24.54 5.80
CA ALA A 204 14.57 -25.18 7.10
C ALA A 204 15.94 -24.84 7.72
N SER A 205 16.98 -24.74 6.88
CA SER A 205 18.33 -24.38 7.32
C SER A 205 18.39 -22.92 7.80
N LEU A 206 17.79 -21.99 7.06
CA LEU A 206 17.69 -20.58 7.45
C LEU A 206 16.86 -20.41 8.73
N GLU A 207 15.68 -21.02 8.80
CA GLU A 207 14.83 -20.96 10.00
C GLU A 207 15.58 -21.44 11.24
N LYS A 208 16.37 -22.51 11.10
CA LYS A 208 17.21 -23.02 12.19
C LYS A 208 18.35 -22.07 12.53
N GLU A 209 19.06 -21.52 11.55
CA GLU A 209 20.14 -20.56 11.77
C GLU A 209 19.64 -19.32 12.53
N PHE A 210 18.44 -18.85 12.19
CA PHE A 210 17.80 -17.70 12.82
C PHE A 210 16.94 -18.06 14.04
N SER A 211 16.98 -19.28 14.58
CA SER A 211 16.13 -19.72 15.72
C SER A 211 16.59 -19.23 17.12
N GLY A 212 17.51 -18.26 17.17
CA GLY A 212 18.07 -17.73 18.42
C GLY A 212 17.08 -16.93 19.29
N ASP A 213 17.55 -16.36 20.39
CA ASP A 213 16.72 -15.49 21.24
C ASP A 213 16.71 -14.05 20.70
N TYR A 214 15.71 -13.75 19.87
CA TYR A 214 15.45 -12.41 19.32
C TYR A 214 14.02 -11.95 19.60
N HIS A 215 13.33 -12.57 20.56
CA HIS A 215 11.93 -12.26 20.85
C HIS A 215 11.71 -10.78 21.21
N HIS A 216 12.67 -10.11 21.83
CA HIS A 216 12.62 -8.66 22.11
C HIS A 216 12.78 -7.75 20.88
N TRP A 217 13.21 -8.31 19.73
CA TRP A 217 13.38 -7.60 18.46
C TRP A 217 12.24 -7.86 17.48
N ILE A 218 11.18 -8.55 17.92
CA ILE A 218 9.98 -8.76 17.12
C ILE A 218 9.11 -7.50 17.21
N GLY A 219 8.86 -6.89 16.05
CA GLY A 219 7.96 -5.76 15.88
C GLY A 219 6.90 -6.06 14.82
N PHE A 220 5.91 -5.18 14.69
CA PHE A 220 4.96 -5.28 13.59
C PHE A 220 5.62 -4.74 12.31
N CYS A 221 5.96 -5.63 11.37
CA CYS A 221 6.74 -5.31 10.19
C CYS A 221 5.85 -5.17 8.95
N HIS A 222 6.25 -4.33 8.01
CA HIS A 222 5.55 -4.17 6.73
C HIS A 222 5.79 -5.38 5.83
N ASN A 223 7.02 -5.87 5.81
CA ASN A 223 7.54 -6.98 5.01
C ASN A 223 7.58 -6.75 3.48
N ASP A 224 7.17 -5.57 3.01
CA ASP A 224 7.19 -5.17 1.59
C ASP A 224 7.36 -3.64 1.42
N LEU A 225 8.35 -3.06 2.12
CA LEU A 225 8.53 -1.59 2.16
C LEU A 225 9.30 -1.03 0.94
N GLN A 226 8.76 -1.29 -0.24
CA GLN A 226 9.21 -0.71 -1.51
C GLN A 226 8.70 0.74 -1.69
N TYR A 227 9.35 1.52 -2.55
CA TYR A 227 9.08 2.98 -2.68
C TYR A 227 7.64 3.32 -3.08
N GLY A 228 6.96 2.45 -3.82
CA GLY A 228 5.56 2.60 -4.22
C GLY A 228 4.58 2.39 -3.07
N ASN A 229 5.01 1.81 -1.94
CA ASN A 229 4.21 1.64 -0.72
C ASN A 229 4.49 2.75 0.31
N ILE A 230 5.27 3.77 -0.05
CA ILE A 230 5.56 4.94 0.78
C ILE A 230 5.03 6.18 0.06
N MET A 231 4.11 6.90 0.71
CA MET A 231 3.59 8.16 0.19
C MET A 231 4.16 9.34 0.98
N MET A 232 4.52 10.41 0.29
CA MET A 232 5.03 11.65 0.86
C MET A 232 4.16 12.84 0.45
N ASP A 233 3.67 13.57 1.46
CA ASP A 233 3.14 14.91 1.28
C ASP A 233 4.33 15.88 1.22
N GLU A 234 4.55 16.49 0.06
CA GLU A 234 5.69 17.40 -0.18
C GLU A 234 5.54 18.75 0.51
N GLU A 235 4.32 19.15 0.91
CA GLU A 235 4.11 20.41 1.64
C GLU A 235 4.47 20.26 3.12
N THR A 236 4.17 19.09 3.70
CA THR A 236 4.36 18.83 5.14
C THR A 236 5.53 17.91 5.46
N ASN A 237 6.16 17.29 4.46
CA ASN A 237 7.14 16.21 4.58
C ASN A 237 6.64 15.02 5.40
N MET A 238 5.32 14.82 5.47
CA MET A 238 4.72 13.72 6.21
C MET A 238 4.69 12.45 5.36
N LEU A 239 5.25 11.36 5.88
CA LEU A 239 5.21 10.05 5.26
C LEU A 239 4.02 9.22 5.74
N THR A 240 3.37 8.54 4.81
CA THR A 240 2.38 7.50 5.09
C THR A 240 2.81 6.20 4.43
N ILE A 241 3.01 5.14 5.22
CA ILE A 241 3.21 3.78 4.71
C ILE A 241 1.84 3.20 4.39
N ILE A 242 1.71 2.48 3.28
CA ILE A 242 0.44 1.87 2.84
C ILE A 242 0.68 0.48 2.26
N ASP A 243 -0.42 -0.25 2.01
CA ASP A 243 -0.43 -1.60 1.44
C ASP A 243 0.14 -2.70 2.35
N TYR A 244 -0.59 -2.96 3.43
CA TYR A 244 -0.18 -3.84 4.52
C TYR A 244 -0.47 -5.33 4.30
N GLU A 245 -0.66 -5.79 3.06
CA GLU A 245 -1.08 -7.17 2.77
C GLU A 245 -0.06 -8.22 3.28
N TYR A 246 1.22 -7.87 3.25
CA TYR A 246 2.30 -8.70 3.80
C TYR A 246 2.60 -8.44 5.27
N ALA A 247 1.98 -7.43 5.88
CA ALA A 247 2.34 -6.98 7.22
C ALA A 247 2.02 -8.03 8.27
N SER A 248 2.97 -8.25 9.19
CA SER A 248 2.86 -9.24 10.26
C SER A 248 3.96 -9.03 11.29
N PHE A 249 3.88 -9.72 12.43
CA PHE A 249 4.99 -9.76 13.37
C PHE A 249 6.18 -10.50 12.74
N ASN A 250 7.35 -9.85 12.78
CA ASN A 250 8.59 -10.36 12.21
C ASN A 250 9.78 -9.70 12.96
N PRO A 251 11.02 -10.21 12.86
CA PRO A 251 12.18 -9.47 13.34
C PRO A 251 12.26 -8.12 12.60
N VAL A 252 12.38 -7.03 13.36
CA VAL A 252 12.55 -5.68 12.80
C VAL A 252 13.71 -5.60 11.80
N ALA A 253 14.78 -6.36 12.06
CA ALA A 253 15.92 -6.45 11.17
C ALA A 253 15.58 -6.99 9.77
N TYR A 254 14.61 -7.91 9.66
CA TYR A 254 14.16 -8.42 8.36
C TYR A 254 13.53 -7.30 7.52
N ASP A 255 12.65 -6.51 8.13
CA ASP A 255 11.92 -5.44 7.42
C ASP A 255 12.87 -4.34 6.95
N ILE A 256 13.86 -3.99 7.79
CA ILE A 256 14.92 -3.05 7.44
C ILE A 256 15.80 -3.62 6.31
N ALA A 257 16.22 -4.88 6.41
CA ALA A 257 17.03 -5.52 5.37
C ALA A 257 16.28 -5.60 4.04
N ASN A 258 14.97 -5.92 4.07
CA ASN A 258 14.12 -5.92 2.89
C ASN A 258 14.04 -4.51 2.26
N HIS A 259 13.81 -3.48 3.06
CA HIS A 259 13.81 -2.10 2.57
C HIS A 259 15.14 -1.69 1.90
N PHE A 260 16.28 -2.18 2.41
CA PHE A 260 17.58 -1.96 1.76
C PHE A 260 17.71 -2.69 0.42
N CYS A 261 17.16 -3.91 0.30
CA CYS A 261 17.09 -4.60 -0.98
C CYS A 261 16.27 -3.80 -2.01
N GLU A 262 15.17 -3.17 -1.59
CA GLU A 262 14.33 -2.33 -2.45
C GLU A 262 15.05 -1.09 -3.01
N MET A 263 16.12 -0.62 -2.37
CA MET A 263 16.94 0.48 -2.91
C MET A 263 17.72 0.09 -4.18
N ALA A 264 17.92 -1.21 -4.42
CA ALA A 264 18.54 -1.71 -5.65
C ALA A 264 17.53 -1.86 -6.80
N ALA A 265 16.23 -1.78 -6.53
CA ALA A 265 15.19 -1.98 -7.53
C ALA A 265 14.75 -0.67 -8.19
N ASP A 266 14.46 -0.74 -9.50
CA ASP A 266 13.77 0.33 -10.21
C ASP A 266 12.66 -0.26 -11.10
N TYR A 267 11.48 -0.43 -10.51
CA TYR A 267 10.26 -0.93 -11.16
C TYR A 267 9.74 -0.04 -12.30
N HIS A 268 10.21 1.21 -12.43
CA HIS A 268 9.84 2.11 -13.52
C HIS A 268 10.89 2.14 -14.65
N SER A 269 11.99 1.39 -14.51
CA SER A 269 13.00 1.26 -15.56
C SER A 269 12.51 0.40 -16.73
N GLU A 270 13.23 0.44 -17.86
CA GLU A 270 12.97 -0.44 -19.00
C GLU A 270 13.19 -1.94 -18.66
N LYS A 271 13.93 -2.23 -17.59
CA LYS A 271 14.29 -3.60 -17.17
C LYS A 271 14.04 -3.77 -15.67
N PRO A 272 12.79 -3.77 -15.21
CA PRO A 272 12.44 -3.75 -13.78
C PRO A 272 12.85 -5.01 -13.02
N HIS A 273 13.20 -6.09 -13.73
CA HIS A 273 13.71 -7.35 -13.17
C HIS A 273 15.23 -7.32 -12.92
N ILE A 274 15.95 -6.27 -13.35
CA ILE A 274 17.39 -6.14 -13.12
C ILE A 274 17.62 -5.21 -11.92
N LEU A 275 18.24 -5.75 -10.88
CA LEU A 275 18.60 -5.02 -9.66
C LEU A 275 20.00 -4.41 -9.80
N ASP A 276 20.14 -3.16 -9.40
CA ASP A 276 21.41 -2.44 -9.35
C ASP A 276 21.95 -2.40 -7.92
N TYR A 277 22.71 -3.44 -7.56
CA TYR A 277 23.32 -3.55 -6.23
C TYR A 277 24.40 -2.50 -5.94
N SER A 278 24.83 -1.70 -6.93
CA SER A 278 25.69 -0.54 -6.63
C SER A 278 24.95 0.54 -5.82
N LYS A 279 23.60 0.51 -5.86
CA LYS A 279 22.72 1.37 -5.07
C LYS A 279 22.34 0.79 -3.71
N TYR A 280 22.73 -0.45 -3.41
CA TYR A 280 22.49 -1.03 -2.09
C TYR A 280 23.21 -0.20 -1.00
N PRO A 281 22.61 0.01 0.18
CA PRO A 281 23.24 0.76 1.27
C PRO A 281 24.61 0.18 1.65
N GLY A 282 25.67 0.93 1.35
CA GLY A 282 27.03 0.62 1.76
C GLY A 282 27.47 1.46 2.96
N ILE A 283 28.62 1.12 3.54
CA ILE A 283 29.22 1.81 4.70
C ILE A 283 29.39 3.33 4.47
N ALA A 284 29.52 3.78 3.21
CA ALA A 284 29.71 5.18 2.83
C ALA A 284 28.41 6.02 2.79
N PHE A 285 27.24 5.40 2.92
CA PHE A 285 25.95 6.08 3.03
C PHE A 285 25.39 5.86 4.44
N PRO A 286 25.75 6.71 5.41
CA PRO A 286 25.12 6.67 6.72
C PRO A 286 23.63 7.01 6.57
N ILE A 287 22.80 6.13 7.12
CA ILE A 287 21.35 6.27 7.30
C ILE A 287 21.10 7.30 8.40
#